data_AF-U2Q553-F1
#
_entry.id   AF-U2Q553-F1
#
_cell.length_a   1.000
_cell.length_b   1.000
_cell.length_c   1.000
_cell.angle_alpha   90.00
_cell.angle_beta   90.00
_cell.angle_gamma   90.00
#
_symmetry.space_group_name_H-M   'P 1'
#
loop_
_entity.id
_entity.type
_entity.pdbx_description
1 polymer ?
#
loop_
_entity_poly.entity_id
_entity_poly.type
_entity_poly.pdbx_seq_one_letter_code
_entity_poly.pdbx_strand_id
1 'polypeptide(L)'
;MGNYALLFAGCYNEKNLYIRYSRDIAYMYEVLRDKYNYSTDNIEILYSDGRSILYNGYTYYTKPACRNDIINQLNHYINKLSESDKLLIMITNHGGLEITSVGKKASIYTWDQNYLLQTEFAQLVSQIRAKKIILFGQCYGGNFLDENIPNSIIMSANFKDMLSYSLNDLTYDEFLFHFISYFNGSYPGNLSLNSSNDDLSLQAAFNYAKNNDSKRNPINVRGKIIYSVPLIKFCDCDPRLETI
;
A
#
# COMPACT_ATOMS: atom_id res chain seq x y z
N MET A 1 -8.10 21.83 1.15
CA MET A 1 -7.96 20.40 1.45
C MET A 1 -7.79 19.66 0.15
N GLY A 2 -6.54 19.36 -0.22
CA GLY A 2 -6.22 18.52 -1.37
C GLY A 2 -6.10 17.06 -0.97
N ASN A 3 -6.59 16.19 -1.83
CA ASN A 3 -6.40 14.75 -1.76
C ASN A 3 -5.24 14.37 -2.69
N TYR A 4 -4.21 13.74 -2.13
CA TYR A 4 -2.99 13.33 -2.82
C TYR A 4 -2.74 11.84 -2.65
N ALA A 5 -2.12 11.21 -3.64
CA ALA A 5 -1.76 9.82 -3.58
C ALA A 5 -0.36 9.56 -4.14
N LEU A 6 0.35 8.61 -3.53
CA LEU A 6 1.56 7.97 -4.03
C LEU A 6 1.29 6.48 -4.18
N LEU A 7 1.27 6.00 -5.43
CA LEU A 7 1.13 4.59 -5.76
C LEU A 7 2.50 4.09 -6.22
N PHE A 8 3.10 3.17 -5.47
CA PHE A 8 4.49 2.79 -5.68
C PHE A 8 4.69 1.27 -5.79
N ALA A 9 5.48 0.88 -6.79
CA ALA A 9 6.05 -0.46 -6.92
C ALA A 9 7.42 -0.43 -7.62
N GLY A 10 8.49 -0.68 -6.85
CA GLY A 10 9.84 -0.75 -7.39
C GLY A 10 10.14 -2.02 -8.19
N CYS A 11 9.48 -3.14 -7.87
CA CYS A 11 9.61 -4.43 -8.54
C CYS A 11 11.01 -5.06 -8.55
N TYR A 12 12.02 -4.44 -7.91
CA TYR A 12 13.43 -4.87 -7.79
C TYR A 12 14.24 -4.97 -9.10
N ASN A 13 13.70 -5.60 -10.15
CA ASN A 13 14.25 -5.67 -11.52
C ASN A 13 13.25 -6.37 -12.47
N GLU A 14 13.59 -6.50 -13.76
CA GLU A 14 12.74 -7.13 -14.80
C GLU A 14 12.23 -8.52 -14.42
N LYS A 15 13.06 -9.37 -13.79
CA LYS A 15 12.69 -10.75 -13.44
C LYS A 15 11.64 -10.81 -12.32
N ASN A 16 11.52 -9.73 -11.57
CA ASN A 16 10.65 -9.59 -10.41
C ASN A 16 9.44 -8.69 -10.72
N LEU A 17 9.28 -8.28 -11.98
CA LEU A 17 8.17 -7.46 -12.46
C LEU A 17 6.89 -8.29 -12.61
N TYR A 18 6.20 -8.51 -11.50
CA TYR A 18 4.94 -9.25 -11.50
C TYR A 18 3.75 -8.37 -11.90
N ILE A 19 2.85 -8.93 -12.71
CA ILE A 19 1.66 -8.23 -13.24
C ILE A 19 0.73 -7.69 -12.14
N ARG A 20 0.71 -8.31 -10.96
CA ARG A 20 -0.11 -7.85 -9.84
C ARG A 20 0.19 -6.42 -9.43
N TYR A 21 1.45 -6.01 -9.46
CA TYR A 21 1.86 -4.68 -8.99
C TYR A 21 1.29 -3.58 -9.87
N SER A 22 1.34 -3.74 -11.19
CA SER A 22 0.75 -2.78 -12.11
C SER A 22 -0.77 -2.79 -12.05
N ARG A 23 -1.40 -3.96 -11.86
CA ARG A 23 -2.85 -4.08 -11.74
C ARG A 23 -3.38 -3.44 -10.45
N ASP A 24 -2.72 -3.65 -9.32
CA ASP A 24 -3.07 -3.01 -8.04
C ASP A 24 -2.96 -1.48 -8.16
N ILE A 25 -1.87 -0.97 -8.74
CA ILE A 25 -1.67 0.48 -8.99
C ILE A 25 -2.77 1.04 -9.88
N ALA A 26 -3.01 0.44 -11.05
CA ALA A 26 -4.00 0.95 -12.00
C ALA A 26 -5.41 0.90 -11.41
N TYR A 27 -5.73 -0.15 -10.65
CA TYR A 27 -7.05 -0.28 -10.03
C TYR A 27 -7.26 0.77 -8.92
N MET A 28 -6.27 0.98 -8.04
CA MET A 28 -6.34 2.05 -7.05
C MET A 28 -6.45 3.42 -7.72
N TYR A 29 -5.68 3.66 -8.79
CA TYR A 29 -5.74 4.91 -9.55
C TYR A 29 -7.16 5.19 -10.09
N GLU A 30 -7.78 4.20 -10.75
CA GLU A 30 -9.15 4.31 -11.27
C GLU A 30 -10.15 4.62 -10.15
N VAL A 31 -10.06 3.93 -9.00
CA VAL A 31 -10.97 4.18 -7.86
C VAL A 31 -10.78 5.60 -7.31
N LEU A 32 -9.55 6.03 -7.07
CA LEU A 32 -9.28 7.37 -6.54
C LEU A 32 -9.79 8.46 -7.49
N ARG A 33 -9.55 8.31 -8.80
CA ARG A 33 -9.99 9.26 -9.83
C ARG A 33 -11.51 9.26 -9.98
N ASP A 34 -12.12 8.09 -10.19
CA ASP A 34 -13.50 7.98 -10.67
C ASP A 34 -14.54 7.94 -9.55
N LYS A 35 -14.17 7.46 -8.36
CA LYS A 35 -15.09 7.37 -7.20
C LYS A 35 -14.84 8.45 -6.17
N TYR A 36 -13.58 8.81 -5.94
CA TYR A 36 -13.20 9.76 -4.88
C TYR A 36 -12.72 11.11 -5.41
N ASN A 37 -12.82 11.34 -6.73
CA ASN A 37 -12.54 12.62 -7.39
C ASN A 37 -11.16 13.20 -7.05
N TYR A 38 -10.16 12.33 -6.84
CA TYR A 38 -8.77 12.77 -6.76
C TYR A 38 -8.38 13.40 -8.11
N SER A 39 -7.80 14.59 -8.08
CA SER A 39 -7.19 15.17 -9.28
C SER A 39 -6.07 14.27 -9.75
N THR A 40 -6.00 13.99 -11.06
CA THR A 40 -4.93 13.19 -11.66
C THR A 40 -3.55 13.80 -11.43
N ASP A 41 -3.46 15.13 -11.32
CA ASP A 41 -2.21 15.86 -11.01
C ASP A 41 -1.73 15.64 -9.56
N ASN A 42 -2.59 15.11 -8.70
CA ASN A 42 -2.29 14.81 -7.31
C ASN A 42 -2.05 13.32 -7.05
N ILE A 43 -2.15 12.45 -8.07
CA ILE A 43 -1.85 11.02 -7.98
C ILE A 43 -0.50 10.77 -8.66
N GLU A 44 0.54 10.52 -7.88
CA GLU A 44 1.86 10.15 -8.38
C GLU A 44 1.97 8.64 -8.49
N ILE A 45 2.41 8.14 -9.65
CA ILE A 45 2.70 6.73 -9.87
C ILE A 45 4.20 6.55 -10.10
N LEU A 46 4.86 5.87 -9.17
CA LEU A 46 6.25 5.42 -9.33
C LEU A 46 6.24 3.91 -9.58
N TYR A 47 6.59 3.48 -10.79
CA TYR A 47 6.49 2.08 -11.20
C TYR A 47 7.72 1.63 -12.00
N SER A 48 8.41 0.59 -11.52
CA SER A 48 9.50 -0.08 -12.26
C SER A 48 10.55 0.95 -12.78
N ASP A 49 10.94 0.86 -14.04
CA ASP A 49 11.81 1.78 -14.76
C ASP A 49 11.09 3.02 -15.31
N GLY A 50 9.83 3.26 -14.92
CA GLY A 50 8.99 4.33 -15.46
C GLY A 50 8.23 3.94 -16.72
N ARG A 51 8.20 2.65 -17.08
CA ARG A 51 7.31 2.16 -18.14
C ARG A 51 5.84 2.41 -17.80
N SER A 52 5.04 2.66 -18.83
CA SER A 52 3.61 2.81 -18.67
C SER A 52 2.93 1.50 -18.26
N ILE A 53 1.81 1.62 -17.54
CA ILE A 53 0.96 0.48 -17.20
C ILE A 53 -0.18 0.40 -18.22
N LEU A 54 -0.40 -0.79 -18.77
CA LEU A 54 -1.58 -1.09 -19.60
C LEU A 54 -2.62 -1.82 -18.75
N TYR A 55 -3.80 -1.23 -18.61
CA TYR A 55 -4.87 -1.78 -17.79
C TYR A 55 -6.24 -1.41 -18.38
N ASN A 56 -7.13 -2.39 -18.53
CA ASN A 56 -8.48 -2.23 -19.11
C ASN A 56 -8.53 -1.46 -20.46
N GLY A 57 -7.49 -1.59 -21.29
CA GLY A 57 -7.39 -0.90 -22.58
C GLY A 57 -6.88 0.55 -22.50
N TYR A 58 -6.56 1.04 -21.30
CA TYR A 58 -5.98 2.36 -21.07
C TYR A 58 -4.49 2.28 -20.77
N THR A 59 -3.78 3.36 -21.09
CA THR A 59 -2.36 3.54 -20.76
C THR A 59 -2.23 4.55 -19.62
N TYR A 60 -1.57 4.14 -18.55
CA TYR A 60 -1.27 4.96 -17.38
C TYR A 60 0.23 5.29 -17.38
N TYR A 61 0.54 6.58 -17.49
CA TYR A 61 1.92 7.05 -17.46
C TYR A 61 2.46 7.03 -16.03
N THR A 62 3.73 6.66 -15.88
CA THR A 62 4.39 6.48 -14.59
C THR A 62 5.75 7.18 -14.61
N LYS A 63 6.40 7.27 -13.45
CA LYS A 63 7.80 7.65 -13.32
C LYS A 63 8.62 6.47 -12.77
N PRO A 64 9.96 6.49 -12.95
CA PRO A 64 10.82 5.47 -12.38
C PRO A 64 10.65 5.33 -10.86
N ALA A 65 10.81 4.11 -10.38
CA ALA A 65 10.67 3.73 -8.97
C ALA A 65 12.02 3.29 -8.37
N CYS A 66 13.10 4.02 -8.69
CA CYS A 66 14.39 3.82 -8.05
C CYS A 66 14.36 4.44 -6.65
N ARG A 67 15.38 4.12 -5.85
CA ARG A 67 15.46 4.60 -4.45
C ARG A 67 15.42 6.12 -4.34
N ASN A 68 16.11 6.82 -5.23
CA ASN A 68 16.10 8.28 -5.22
C ASN A 68 14.74 8.86 -5.65
N ASP A 69 13.99 8.20 -6.52
CA ASP A 69 12.69 8.71 -6.99
C ASP A 69 11.66 8.73 -5.86
N ILE A 70 11.55 7.65 -5.08
CA ILE A 70 10.66 7.63 -3.91
C ILE A 70 11.09 8.64 -2.85
N ILE A 71 12.39 8.78 -2.58
CA ILE A 71 12.89 9.78 -1.62
C ILE A 71 12.58 11.19 -2.09
N ASN A 72 12.81 11.49 -3.37
CA ASN A 72 12.52 12.80 -3.96
C ASN A 72 11.02 13.11 -3.89
N GLN A 73 10.16 12.13 -4.15
CA GLN A 73 8.71 12.32 -4.05
C GLN A 73 8.24 12.55 -2.61
N LEU A 74 8.78 11.79 -1.65
CA LEU A 74 8.49 12.02 -0.23
C LEU A 74 8.96 13.43 0.21
N ASN A 75 10.15 13.85 -0.20
CA ASN A 75 10.67 15.20 0.04
C ASN A 75 9.80 16.28 -0.63
N HIS A 76 9.26 16.02 -1.82
CA HIS A 76 8.31 16.91 -2.46
C HIS A 76 7.05 17.10 -1.59
N TYR A 77 6.49 16.00 -1.05
CA TYR A 77 5.33 16.10 -0.16
C TYR A 77 5.63 16.77 1.18
N ILE A 78 6.82 16.58 1.75
CA ILE A 78 7.26 17.30 2.97
C ILE A 78 7.16 18.82 2.76
N ASN A 79 7.58 19.31 1.59
CA ASN A 79 7.59 20.73 1.27
C ASN A 79 6.23 21.27 0.79
N LYS A 80 5.41 20.42 0.16
CA LYS A 80 4.16 20.83 -0.49
C LYS A 80 2.93 20.74 0.42
N LEU A 81 2.83 19.68 1.23
CA LEU A 81 1.58 19.32 1.89
C LEU A 81 1.44 19.95 3.28
N SER A 82 0.22 20.39 3.59
CA SER A 82 -0.16 20.98 4.87
C SER A 82 -1.02 20.02 5.70
N GLU A 83 -1.29 20.37 6.96
CA GLU A 83 -2.20 19.62 7.84
C GLU A 83 -3.65 19.55 7.32
N SER A 84 -4.02 20.48 6.43
CA SER A 84 -5.34 20.48 5.79
C SER A 84 -5.46 19.50 4.63
N ASP A 85 -4.38 18.85 4.23
CA ASP A 85 -4.34 17.90 3.11
C ASP A 85 -4.36 16.44 3.59
N LYS A 86 -4.71 15.53 2.68
CA LYS A 86 -4.64 14.09 2.86
C LYS A 86 -3.68 13.48 1.85
N LEU A 87 -2.86 12.53 2.31
CA LEU A 87 -1.95 11.74 1.48
C LEU A 87 -2.21 10.25 1.67
N LEU A 88 -2.60 9.56 0.61
CA LEU A 88 -2.61 8.11 0.53
C LEU A 88 -1.26 7.62 -0.01
N ILE A 89 -0.61 6.66 0.66
CA ILE A 89 0.61 6.00 0.18
C ILE A 89 0.30 4.52 0.09
N MET A 90 0.27 3.97 -1.13
CA MET A 90 0.12 2.53 -1.36
C MET A 90 1.41 1.95 -1.89
N ILE A 91 1.91 0.92 -1.20
CA ILE A 91 3.09 0.16 -1.57
C ILE A 91 2.63 -1.26 -1.96
N THR A 92 2.55 -1.54 -3.26
CA THR A 92 2.29 -2.88 -3.80
C THR A 92 3.55 -3.39 -4.49
N ASN A 93 4.35 -4.17 -3.78
CA ASN A 93 5.73 -4.38 -4.18
C ASN A 93 6.30 -5.70 -3.66
N HIS A 94 7.57 -5.96 -3.97
CA HIS A 94 8.39 -6.85 -3.14
C HIS A 94 8.81 -6.15 -1.86
N GLY A 95 9.02 -6.95 -0.82
CA GLY A 95 9.61 -6.50 0.43
C GLY A 95 10.54 -7.56 1.01
N GLY A 96 11.53 -7.11 1.77
CA GLY A 96 12.53 -7.96 2.38
C GLY A 96 12.66 -7.77 3.88
N LEU A 97 13.50 -8.59 4.50
CA LEU A 97 14.00 -8.43 5.86
C LEU A 97 15.52 -8.31 5.80
N GLU A 98 16.01 -7.09 5.96
CA GLU A 98 17.43 -6.79 5.91
C GLU A 98 18.05 -6.94 7.28
N ILE A 99 19.23 -7.57 7.34
CA ILE A 99 20.02 -7.67 8.57
C ILE A 99 20.80 -6.37 8.73
N THR A 100 20.53 -5.64 9.80
CA THR A 100 21.23 -4.40 10.16
C THR A 100 22.01 -4.60 11.47
N SER A 101 22.86 -3.63 11.82
CA SER A 101 23.59 -3.63 13.11
C SER A 101 22.69 -3.60 14.35
N VAL A 102 21.42 -3.18 14.19
CA VAL A 102 20.43 -3.08 15.26
C VAL A 102 19.31 -4.13 15.14
N GLY A 103 19.52 -5.16 14.32
CA GLY A 103 18.57 -6.26 14.11
C GLY A 103 17.95 -6.29 12.72
N LYS A 104 16.92 -7.11 12.54
CA LYS A 104 16.21 -7.23 11.26
C LYS A 104 15.26 -6.04 11.05
N LYS A 105 15.29 -5.46 9.86
CA LYS A 105 14.40 -4.35 9.46
C LYS A 105 13.74 -4.68 8.14
N ALA A 106 12.45 -4.38 8.02
CA ALA A 106 11.78 -4.56 6.73
C ALA A 106 12.28 -3.53 5.71
N SER A 107 12.16 -3.87 4.43
CA SER A 107 12.63 -3.05 3.31
C SER A 107 11.58 -2.96 2.21
N ILE A 108 11.54 -1.80 1.54
CA ILE A 108 10.76 -1.56 0.32
C ILE A 108 11.76 -1.64 -0.84
N TYR A 109 11.62 -2.64 -1.73
CA TYR A 109 12.55 -2.81 -2.85
C TYR A 109 12.30 -1.78 -3.95
N THR A 110 13.37 -1.24 -4.53
CA THR A 110 13.31 -0.25 -5.59
C THR A 110 13.87 -0.85 -6.89
N TRP A 111 13.53 -0.25 -8.04
CA TRP A 111 13.86 -0.81 -9.35
C TRP A 111 15.37 -0.96 -9.61
N ASP A 112 16.17 -0.07 -9.03
CA ASP A 112 17.64 -0.04 -9.11
C ASP A 112 18.34 -1.11 -8.25
N GLN A 113 17.65 -2.21 -7.97
CA GLN A 113 18.11 -3.30 -7.09
C GLN A 113 18.56 -2.82 -5.69
N ASN A 114 17.96 -1.72 -5.24
CA ASN A 114 18.20 -1.12 -3.95
C ASN A 114 16.95 -1.24 -3.08
N TYR A 115 16.97 -0.60 -1.92
CA TYR A 115 15.82 -0.58 -1.04
C TYR A 115 15.79 0.66 -0.13
N LEU A 116 14.58 0.94 0.35
CA LEU A 116 14.34 1.87 1.45
C LEU A 116 14.06 1.05 2.72
N LEU A 117 14.83 1.30 3.79
CA LEU A 117 14.61 0.61 5.06
C LEU A 117 13.36 1.16 5.77
N GLN A 118 12.71 0.31 6.56
CA GLN A 118 11.55 0.65 7.38
C GLN A 118 11.75 1.93 8.20
N THR A 119 12.88 2.05 8.89
CA THR A 119 13.19 3.22 9.74
C THR A 119 13.42 4.48 8.91
N GLU A 120 14.04 4.33 7.73
CA GLU A 120 14.27 5.46 6.82
C GLU A 120 12.96 5.97 6.23
N PHE A 121 12.10 5.07 5.76
CA PHE A 121 10.76 5.41 5.29
C PHE A 121 9.97 6.14 6.38
N ALA A 122 9.94 5.58 7.60
CA ALA A 122 9.24 6.20 8.72
C ALA A 122 9.78 7.60 9.06
N GLN A 123 11.10 7.80 9.03
CA GLN A 123 11.72 9.09 9.28
C GLN A 123 11.34 10.15 8.23
N LEU A 124 11.32 9.78 6.94
CA LEU A 124 10.91 10.69 5.87
C LEU A 124 9.42 11.01 5.97
N VAL A 125 8.57 9.97 6.08
CA VAL A 125 7.11 10.14 6.05
C VAL A 125 6.60 10.88 7.31
N SER A 126 7.28 10.75 8.45
CA SER A 126 6.94 11.50 9.67
C SER A 126 7.10 13.02 9.54
N GLN A 127 7.86 13.50 8.56
CA GLN A 127 8.03 14.93 8.30
C GLN A 127 6.87 15.51 7.46
N ILE A 128 6.06 14.66 6.82
CA ILE A 128 4.91 15.11 6.03
C ILE A 128 3.77 15.48 6.99
N ARG A 129 3.33 16.74 6.95
CA ARG A 129 2.35 17.30 7.88
C ARG A 129 0.92 16.82 7.65
N ALA A 130 0.57 16.52 6.40
CA ALA A 130 -0.75 16.03 5.99
C ALA A 130 -1.18 14.78 6.78
N LYS A 131 -2.50 14.54 6.84
CA LYS A 131 -3.02 13.26 7.30
C LYS A 131 -2.63 12.16 6.31
N LYS A 132 -2.14 11.03 6.81
CA LYS A 132 -1.58 9.96 5.98
C LYS A 132 -2.36 8.66 6.13
N ILE A 133 -2.66 8.02 5.01
CA ILE A 133 -3.18 6.65 4.95
C ILE A 133 -2.09 5.83 4.26
N ILE A 134 -1.46 4.92 4.98
CA ILE A 134 -0.32 4.14 4.48
C ILE A 134 -0.74 2.68 4.38
N LEU A 135 -0.66 2.12 3.19
CA LEU A 135 -1.15 0.78 2.87
C LEU A 135 -0.01 -0.06 2.27
N PHE A 136 0.39 -1.10 2.99
CA PHE A 136 1.43 -2.05 2.55
C PHE A 136 0.80 -3.35 2.06
N GLY A 137 0.91 -3.62 0.76
CA GLY A 137 0.61 -4.93 0.15
C GLY A 137 1.84 -5.82 -0.04
N GLN A 138 3.04 -5.35 0.33
CA GLN A 138 4.28 -6.13 0.18
C GLN A 138 4.55 -7.09 1.35
N CYS A 139 5.36 -8.11 1.11
CA CYS A 139 5.94 -8.94 2.16
C CYS A 139 6.62 -8.09 3.25
N TYR A 140 6.52 -8.54 4.50
CA TYR A 140 7.09 -7.89 5.67
C TYR A 140 6.57 -6.46 5.94
N GLY A 141 5.50 -6.04 5.25
CA GLY A 141 4.79 -4.78 5.52
C GLY A 141 4.30 -4.67 6.97
N GLY A 142 4.00 -5.81 7.61
CA GLY A 142 3.59 -5.89 9.00
C GLY A 142 4.57 -5.27 9.99
N ASN A 143 5.87 -5.23 9.64
CA ASN A 143 6.90 -4.68 10.51
C ASN A 143 6.83 -3.15 10.58
N PHE A 144 6.31 -2.48 9.55
CA PHE A 144 6.17 -1.02 9.54
C PHE A 144 5.17 -0.52 10.59
N LEU A 145 4.31 -1.40 11.11
CA LEU A 145 3.42 -1.06 12.22
C LEU A 145 4.18 -0.87 13.55
N ASP A 146 5.44 -1.28 13.66
CA ASP A 146 6.25 -0.95 14.85
C ASP A 146 6.60 0.56 14.89
N GLU A 147 6.60 1.24 13.75
CA GLU A 147 7.00 2.64 13.63
C GLU A 147 5.90 3.60 14.07
N ASN A 148 6.26 4.70 14.73
CA ASN A 148 5.31 5.75 15.12
C ASN A 148 5.40 6.91 14.14
N ILE A 149 4.53 6.91 13.13
CA ILE A 149 4.46 7.96 12.10
C ILE A 149 3.29 8.90 12.45
N PRO A 150 3.51 10.15 12.87
CA PRO A 150 2.43 11.04 13.31
C PRO A 150 1.37 11.30 12.24
N ASN A 151 0.13 11.58 12.65
CA ASN A 151 -1.00 11.86 11.76
C ASN A 151 -1.18 10.77 10.69
N SER A 152 -1.13 9.49 11.09
CA SER A 152 -1.23 8.38 10.13
C SER A 152 -2.12 7.23 10.59
N ILE A 153 -2.67 6.54 9.60
CA ILE A 153 -3.25 5.20 9.71
C ILE A 153 -2.36 4.29 8.86
N ILE A 154 -1.82 3.24 9.47
CA ILE A 154 -0.91 2.30 8.81
C ILE A 154 -1.58 0.93 8.74
N MET A 155 -1.72 0.39 7.54
CA MET A 155 -2.32 -0.92 7.27
C MET A 155 -1.32 -1.81 6.53
N SER A 156 -1.36 -3.10 6.83
CA SER A 156 -0.55 -4.11 6.14
C SER A 156 -1.37 -5.35 5.81
N ALA A 157 -1.14 -5.89 4.61
CA ALA A 157 -1.65 -7.17 4.12
C ALA A 157 -1.12 -8.39 4.92
N ASN A 158 -0.11 -8.21 5.76
CA ASN A 158 0.47 -9.29 6.55
C ASN A 158 0.79 -8.87 7.98
N PHE A 159 0.88 -9.89 8.82
CA PHE A 159 1.43 -9.78 10.17
C PHE A 159 2.94 -9.57 10.13
N LYS A 160 3.51 -9.11 11.25
CA LYS A 160 4.95 -8.93 11.42
C LYS A 160 5.74 -10.19 11.05
N ASP A 161 6.83 -10.00 10.32
CA ASP A 161 7.78 -10.98 9.80
C ASP A 161 7.17 -12.01 8.83
N MET A 162 6.00 -11.72 8.24
CA MET A 162 5.30 -12.61 7.32
C MET A 162 5.23 -12.08 5.89
N LEU A 163 4.95 -12.99 4.95
CA LEU A 163 4.75 -12.67 3.53
C LEU A 163 3.32 -12.19 3.25
N SER A 164 3.14 -11.39 2.20
CA SER A 164 1.85 -11.17 1.54
C SER A 164 1.70 -12.10 0.32
N TYR A 165 0.48 -12.20 -0.19
CA TYR A 165 0.17 -13.12 -1.26
C TYR A 165 -0.71 -12.51 -2.33
N SER A 166 -0.51 -12.96 -3.56
CA SER A 166 -1.43 -12.70 -4.64
C SER A 166 -2.69 -13.55 -4.53
N LEU A 167 -3.71 -13.19 -5.30
CA LEU A 167 -4.79 -14.11 -5.69
C LEU A 167 -4.22 -15.40 -6.33
N ASN A 168 -5.06 -16.43 -6.45
CA ASN A 168 -4.67 -17.71 -7.03
C ASN A 168 -4.27 -17.62 -8.51
N ASP A 169 -4.85 -16.67 -9.25
CA ASP A 169 -4.48 -16.39 -10.65
C ASP A 169 -3.28 -15.44 -10.79
N LEU A 170 -2.69 -15.03 -9.65
CA LEU A 170 -1.54 -14.14 -9.54
C LEU A 170 -1.78 -12.70 -10.04
N THR A 171 -3.04 -12.31 -10.25
CA THR A 171 -3.37 -11.06 -10.95
C THR A 171 -3.39 -9.81 -10.09
N TYR A 172 -3.60 -9.94 -8.79
CA TYR A 172 -3.60 -8.85 -7.81
C TYR A 172 -2.96 -9.34 -6.51
N ASP A 173 -2.47 -8.43 -5.66
CA ASP A 173 -2.31 -8.74 -4.24
C ASP A 173 -3.69 -8.97 -3.62
N GLU A 174 -3.88 -10.08 -2.90
CA GLU A 174 -5.21 -10.52 -2.46
C GLU A 174 -5.84 -9.54 -1.47
N PHE A 175 -5.06 -9.07 -0.50
CA PHE A 175 -5.54 -8.11 0.48
C PHE A 175 -5.88 -6.76 -0.19
N LEU A 176 -4.98 -6.22 -1.02
CA LEU A 176 -5.24 -4.97 -1.75
C LEU A 176 -6.43 -5.10 -2.67
N PHE A 177 -6.59 -6.23 -3.36
CA PHE A 177 -7.73 -6.49 -4.24
C PHE A 177 -9.06 -6.34 -3.51
N HIS A 178 -9.20 -6.96 -2.34
CA HIS A 178 -10.42 -6.84 -1.55
C HIS A 178 -10.59 -5.44 -0.95
N PHE A 179 -9.51 -4.81 -0.49
CA PHE A 179 -9.53 -3.46 0.09
C PHE A 179 -9.97 -2.41 -0.94
N ILE A 180 -9.36 -2.40 -2.12
CA ILE A 180 -9.68 -1.46 -3.21
C ILE A 180 -11.11 -1.70 -3.71
N SER A 181 -11.50 -2.97 -3.86
CA SER A 181 -12.86 -3.32 -4.32
C SER A 181 -13.95 -2.88 -3.35
N TYR A 182 -13.68 -2.88 -2.05
CA TYR A 182 -14.62 -2.37 -1.06
C TYR A 182 -14.93 -0.88 -1.29
N PHE A 183 -13.91 -0.06 -1.56
CA PHE A 183 -14.10 1.35 -1.87
C PHE A 183 -14.68 1.61 -3.26
N ASN A 184 -14.40 0.73 -4.22
CA ASN A 184 -15.02 0.79 -5.53
C ASN A 184 -16.52 0.44 -5.49
N GLY A 185 -16.92 -0.41 -4.54
CA GLY A 185 -18.26 -0.98 -4.39
C GLY A 185 -18.53 -2.23 -5.22
N SER A 186 -17.54 -2.68 -5.98
CA SER A 186 -17.56 -3.93 -6.74
C SER A 186 -16.13 -4.39 -6.99
N TYR A 187 -15.95 -5.67 -7.31
CA TYR A 187 -14.71 -6.14 -7.91
C TYR A 187 -14.57 -5.62 -9.36
N PRO A 188 -13.36 -5.69 -9.96
CA PRO A 188 -13.15 -5.38 -11.37
C PRO A 188 -14.13 -6.16 -12.26
N GLY A 189 -14.63 -5.51 -13.32
CA GLY A 189 -15.68 -6.08 -14.19
C GLY A 189 -17.10 -5.99 -13.62
N ASN A 190 -17.32 -5.14 -12.60
CA ASN A 190 -18.62 -4.92 -11.94
C ASN A 190 -19.21 -6.16 -11.26
N LEU A 191 -18.35 -7.08 -10.80
CA LEU A 191 -18.79 -8.23 -10.01
C LEU A 191 -19.11 -7.79 -8.58
N SER A 192 -20.24 -8.25 -8.04
CA SER A 192 -20.69 -7.88 -6.69
C SER A 192 -19.69 -8.26 -5.60
N LEU A 193 -19.60 -7.44 -4.56
CA LEU A 193 -18.87 -7.76 -3.33
C LEU A 193 -19.55 -8.92 -2.57
N ASN A 194 -18.80 -9.56 -1.69
CA ASN A 194 -19.29 -10.67 -0.86
C ASN A 194 -20.20 -10.20 0.29
N SER A 195 -20.19 -8.89 0.59
CA SER A 195 -21.07 -8.23 1.54
C SER A 195 -21.25 -6.76 1.14
N SER A 196 -22.21 -6.06 1.75
CA SER A 196 -22.41 -4.63 1.49
C SER A 196 -21.20 -3.79 1.94
N ASN A 197 -21.09 -2.59 1.34
CA ASN A 197 -20.05 -1.60 1.61
C ASN A 197 -20.64 -0.26 2.08
N ASP A 198 -21.70 -0.32 2.90
CA ASP A 198 -22.45 0.86 3.34
C ASP A 198 -21.62 1.79 4.27
N ASP A 199 -20.65 1.22 4.99
CA ASP A 199 -19.69 1.95 5.82
C ASP A 199 -18.38 2.14 5.06
N LEU A 200 -18.16 3.33 4.49
CA LEU A 200 -16.96 3.66 3.72
C LEU A 200 -15.76 4.08 4.59
N SER A 201 -15.73 3.68 5.87
CA SER A 201 -14.57 3.91 6.73
C SER A 201 -13.40 2.98 6.37
N LEU A 202 -12.17 3.45 6.61
CA LEU A 202 -10.96 2.64 6.48
C LEU A 202 -11.02 1.39 7.36
N GLN A 203 -11.64 1.49 8.55
CA GLN A 203 -11.81 0.35 9.44
C GLN A 203 -12.70 -0.74 8.83
N ALA A 204 -13.81 -0.36 8.20
CA ALA A 204 -14.72 -1.29 7.55
C ALA A 204 -14.07 -1.94 6.33
N ALA A 205 -13.42 -1.15 5.47
CA ALA A 205 -12.69 -1.65 4.32
C ALA A 205 -11.55 -2.62 4.71
N PHE A 206 -10.78 -2.27 5.75
CA PHE A 206 -9.75 -3.13 6.31
C PHE A 206 -10.32 -4.47 6.80
N ASN A 207 -11.43 -4.42 7.55
CA ASN A 207 -12.07 -5.63 8.07
C ASN A 207 -12.62 -6.50 6.95
N TYR A 208 -13.21 -5.91 5.91
CA TYR A 208 -13.64 -6.62 4.72
C TYR A 208 -12.47 -7.32 4.05
N ALA A 209 -11.38 -6.60 3.77
CA ALA A 209 -10.19 -7.16 3.14
C ALA A 209 -9.59 -8.31 3.97
N LYS A 210 -9.41 -8.11 5.27
CA LYS A 210 -8.90 -9.12 6.21
C LYS A 210 -9.77 -10.39 6.27
N ASN A 211 -11.08 -10.25 6.17
CA ASN A 211 -12.01 -11.39 6.23
C ASN A 211 -12.05 -12.18 4.91
N ASN A 212 -11.77 -11.52 3.79
CA ASN A 212 -11.76 -12.15 2.47
C ASN A 212 -10.36 -12.63 2.04
N ASP A 213 -9.30 -12.14 2.67
CA ASP A 213 -7.94 -12.63 2.46
C ASP A 213 -7.81 -14.10 2.91
N SER A 214 -7.73 -14.99 1.92
CA SER A 214 -7.77 -16.43 2.11
C SER A 214 -6.40 -17.02 2.45
N LYS A 215 -5.30 -16.31 2.15
CA LYS A 215 -3.93 -16.81 2.34
C LYS A 215 -3.33 -16.32 3.65
N ARG A 216 -3.52 -17.12 4.69
CA ARG A 216 -3.00 -16.83 6.02
C ARG A 216 -1.76 -17.65 6.35
N ASN A 217 -0.69 -16.99 6.79
CA ASN A 217 0.50 -17.69 7.23
C ASN A 217 0.28 -18.37 8.60
N PRO A 218 0.67 -19.63 8.79
CA PRO A 218 0.65 -20.26 10.11
C PRO A 218 1.74 -19.65 11.00
N ILE A 219 1.39 -19.33 12.24
CA ILE A 219 2.30 -18.92 13.32
C ILE A 219 2.19 -19.94 14.44
N ASN A 220 3.32 -20.44 14.93
CA ASN A 220 3.36 -21.25 16.14
C ASN A 220 3.45 -20.34 17.37
N VAL A 221 2.39 -20.29 18.16
CA VAL A 221 2.37 -19.60 19.45
C VAL A 221 2.23 -20.64 20.56
N ARG A 222 3.32 -20.89 21.28
CA ARG A 222 3.37 -21.81 22.43
C ARG A 222 2.82 -23.21 22.10
N GLY A 223 3.16 -23.74 20.93
CA GLY A 223 2.74 -25.08 20.48
C GLY A 223 1.37 -25.13 19.81
N LYS A 224 0.66 -23.99 19.68
CA LYS A 224 -0.59 -23.89 18.90
C LYS A 224 -0.33 -23.17 17.59
N ILE A 225 -0.82 -23.73 16.48
CA ILE A 225 -0.85 -23.04 15.19
C ILE A 225 -2.02 -22.07 15.20
N ILE A 226 -1.72 -20.78 15.10
CA ILE A 226 -2.69 -19.73 14.79
C ILE A 226 -2.39 -19.18 13.40
N TYR A 227 -3.36 -18.55 12.76
CA TYR A 227 -3.17 -17.97 11.43
C TYR A 227 -2.95 -16.47 11.55
N SER A 228 -1.81 -16.00 11.04
CA SER A 228 -1.48 -14.58 10.94
C SER A 228 -2.54 -13.85 10.14
N VAL A 229 -2.89 -12.63 10.54
CA VAL A 229 -3.86 -11.80 9.81
C VAL A 229 -3.26 -10.43 9.51
N PRO A 230 -3.75 -9.75 8.45
CA PRO A 230 -3.54 -8.32 8.25
C PRO A 230 -3.73 -7.52 9.54
N LEU A 231 -2.96 -6.44 9.68
CA LEU A 231 -2.98 -5.55 10.84
C LEU A 231 -3.16 -4.08 10.44
N ILE A 232 -3.69 -3.31 11.39
CA ILE A 232 -3.87 -1.87 11.27
C ILE A 232 -3.39 -1.18 12.55
N LYS A 233 -2.72 -0.03 12.42
CA LYS A 233 -2.25 0.83 13.51
C LYS A 233 -2.69 2.27 13.30
N PHE A 234 -2.97 2.93 14.41
CA PHE A 234 -3.42 4.32 14.47
C PHE A 234 -2.38 5.17 15.18
N CYS A 235 -1.92 6.21 14.51
CA CYS A 235 -0.99 7.20 15.03
C CYS A 235 -1.70 8.56 14.94
N ASP A 236 -2.53 8.85 15.94
CA ASP A 236 -3.29 10.11 16.08
C ASP A 236 -4.40 10.32 15.02
N CYS A 237 -4.86 9.25 14.37
CA CYS A 237 -5.96 9.27 13.39
C CYS A 237 -6.91 8.08 13.60
N ASP A 238 -8.22 8.32 13.60
CA ASP A 238 -9.23 7.26 13.83
C ASP A 238 -9.75 6.70 12.49
N PRO A 239 -9.51 5.42 12.17
CA PRO A 239 -9.90 4.82 10.88
C PRO A 239 -11.40 4.69 10.71
N ARG A 240 -12.19 4.84 11.78
CA ARG A 240 -13.65 4.81 11.75
C ARG A 240 -14.22 6.12 11.25
N LEU A 241 -13.41 7.19 11.27
CA LEU A 241 -13.79 8.54 10.85
C LEU A 241 -13.16 8.93 9.50
N GLU A 242 -12.30 8.08 8.95
CA GLU A 242 -11.58 8.35 7.71
C GLU A 242 -12.03 7.42 6.59
N THR A 243 -12.05 7.96 5.36
CA THR A 243 -12.18 7.22 4.10
C THR A 243 -10.93 7.46 3.23
N ILE A 244 -10.78 6.78 2.09
CA ILE A 244 -9.68 7.06 1.15
C ILE A 244 -9.80 8.45 0.53
#